data_AF-A0A8K0MTK8-F1
#
_entry.id   AF-A0A8K0MTK8-F1
#
_cell.length_a   1.000
_cell.length_b   1.000
_cell.length_c   1.000
_cell.angle_alpha   90.00
_cell.angle_beta   90.00
_cell.angle_gamma   90.00
#
_symmetry.space_group_name_H-M   'P 1'
#
loop_
_entity.id
_entity.type
_entity.pdbx_description
1 polymer ?
#
loop_
_entity_poly.entity_id
_entity_poly.type
_entity_poly.pdbx_seq_one_letter_code
_entity_poly.pdbx_strand_id
1 'polypeptide(L)'
;MEVNYLSRISLQPLELSDIDDFMVWRTEHKAARFCSWEPYGSKEEAMNFIKDKIIPHPWFRAICLDHRPVGAILMIANSGNDKCRAEVG
;
A
#
# COMPACT_ATOMS: atom_id res chain seq x y z
N MET A 1 14.35 -28.16 8.27
CA MET A 1 13.17 -27.44 8.76
C MET A 1 12.65 -26.63 7.59
N GLU A 2 11.47 -26.97 7.09
CA GLU A 2 10.85 -26.25 5.97
C GLU A 2 10.34 -24.92 6.53
N VAL A 3 11.05 -23.82 6.23
CA VAL A 3 10.58 -22.49 6.58
C VAL A 3 9.37 -22.23 5.71
N ASN A 4 8.17 -22.24 6.29
CA ASN A 4 6.97 -21.86 5.56
C ASN A 4 7.00 -20.35 5.34
N TYR A 5 7.60 -19.92 4.22
CA TYR A 5 7.76 -18.50 3.90
C TYR A 5 6.42 -17.74 3.81
N LEU A 6 5.30 -18.43 3.58
CA LEU A 6 3.98 -17.81 3.53
C LEU A 6 3.49 -17.37 4.91
N SER A 7 3.94 -17.99 6.00
CA SER A 7 3.52 -17.57 7.35
C SER A 7 4.12 -16.24 7.80
N ARG A 8 5.10 -15.71 7.05
CA ARG A 8 5.78 -14.44 7.30
C ARG A 8 5.16 -13.27 6.52
N ILE A 9 4.35 -13.57 5.50
CA ILE A 9 3.69 -12.57 4.68
C ILE A 9 2.26 -12.40 5.18
N SER A 10 1.83 -11.15 5.38
CA SER A 10 0.48 -10.84 5.80
C SER A 10 -0.05 -9.58 5.11
N LEU A 11 -1.37 -9.45 5.04
CA LEU A 11 -2.04 -8.22 4.62
C LEU A 11 -2.60 -7.52 5.86
N GLN A 12 -2.11 -6.33 6.14
CA GLN A 12 -2.47 -5.57 7.34
C GLN A 12 -2.97 -4.17 6.95
N PRO A 13 -3.82 -3.53 7.78
CA PRO A 13 -4.07 -2.09 7.65
C PRO A 13 -2.73 -1.33 7.71
N LEU A 14 -2.60 -0.29 6.89
CA LEU A 14 -1.46 0.62 6.98
C LEU A 14 -1.81 1.75 7.93
N GLU A 15 -0.96 2.00 8.93
CA GLU A 15 -1.15 3.03 9.94
C GLU A 15 -0.13 4.16 9.79
N LEU A 16 -0.35 5.28 10.49
CA LEU A 16 0.58 6.41 10.44
C LEU A 16 1.94 6.10 11.07
N SER A 17 2.01 5.16 12.02
CA SER A 17 3.26 4.67 12.59
C SER A 17 4.14 3.99 11.54
N ASP A 18 3.56 3.50 10.45
CA ASP A 18 4.27 2.77 9.39
C ASP A 18 4.94 3.71 8.37
N ILE A 19 4.85 5.03 8.58
CA ILE A 19 5.31 6.04 7.63
C ILE A 19 6.76 5.85 7.19
N ASP A 20 7.64 5.46 8.11
CA ASP A 20 9.06 5.30 7.79
C ASP A 20 9.29 4.10 6.86
N ASP A 21 8.55 3.01 7.06
CA ASP A 21 8.58 1.83 6.17
C ASP A 21 7.87 2.09 4.84
N PHE A 22 6.76 2.83 4.87
CA PHE A 22 6.04 3.28 3.68
C PHE A 22 6.93 4.10 2.74
N MET A 23 7.72 5.02 3.30
CA MET A 23 8.60 5.90 2.53
C MET A 23 9.73 5.16 1.80
N VAL A 24 10.18 4.00 2.29
CA VAL A 24 11.26 3.22 1.67
C VAL A 24 10.93 2.88 0.22
N TRP A 25 9.74 2.35 -0.06
CA TRP A 25 9.36 1.93 -1.41
C TRP A 25 8.56 2.98 -2.17
N ARG A 26 7.99 3.98 -1.48
CA ARG A 26 7.24 5.08 -2.11
C ARG A 26 8.09 6.24 -2.61
N THR A 27 9.34 6.34 -2.19
CA THR A 27 10.30 7.33 -2.72
C THR A 27 11.27 6.73 -3.72
N GLU A 28 11.32 5.40 -3.84
CA GLU A 28 12.16 4.72 -4.81
C GLU A 28 11.61 4.88 -6.24
N HIS A 29 12.32 5.68 -7.05
CA HIS A 29 12.00 5.87 -8.47
C HIS A 29 11.87 4.56 -9.27
N LYS A 30 12.60 3.51 -8.88
CA LYS A 30 12.50 2.18 -9.52
C LYS A 30 11.15 1.52 -9.26
N ALA A 31 10.59 1.69 -8.06
CA ALA A 31 9.26 1.20 -7.71
C ALA A 31 8.18 2.07 -8.37
N ALA A 32 8.32 3.40 -8.30
CA ALA A 32 7.35 4.34 -8.87
C ALA A 32 7.20 4.25 -10.40
N ARG A 33 8.26 3.85 -11.12
CA ARG A 33 8.25 3.74 -12.59
C ARG A 33 7.13 2.86 -13.15
N PHE A 34 6.67 1.87 -12.40
CA PHE A 34 5.61 0.95 -12.82
C PHE A 34 4.23 1.36 -12.32
N CYS A 35 4.14 2.46 -11.59
CA CYS A 35 2.91 2.90 -10.95
C CYS A 35 2.36 4.18 -11.57
N SER A 36 1.08 4.45 -11.33
CA SER A 36 0.39 5.66 -11.75
C SER A 36 0.68 6.88 -10.87
N TRP A 37 1.64 6.78 -9.94
CA TRP A 37 1.96 7.81 -8.96
C TRP A 37 3.42 8.24 -9.04
N GLU A 38 3.66 9.53 -8.76
CA GLU A 38 5.00 10.11 -8.63
C GLU A 38 5.56 9.85 -7.22
N PRO A 39 6.88 9.63 -7.07
CA PRO A 39 7.51 9.52 -5.77
C PRO A 39 7.18 10.73 -4.87
N TYR A 40 6.86 10.48 -3.60
CA TYR A 40 6.58 11.58 -2.67
C TYR A 40 7.82 12.44 -2.43
N GLY A 41 7.62 13.76 -2.38
CA GLY A 41 8.69 14.72 -2.14
C GLY A 41 9.03 14.88 -0.65
N SER A 42 8.10 14.53 0.24
CA SER A 42 8.30 14.65 1.69
C SER A 42 7.52 13.61 2.51
N LYS A 43 7.98 13.38 3.75
CA LYS A 43 7.28 12.56 4.75
C LYS A 43 5.89 13.14 5.09
N GLU A 44 5.75 14.47 5.06
CA GLU A 44 4.49 15.14 5.36
C GLU A 44 3.41 14.89 4.31
N GLU A 45 3.77 14.98 3.02
CA GLU A 45 2.87 14.61 1.92
C GLU A 45 2.40 13.16 2.01
N ALA A 46 3.33 12.24 2.32
CA ALA A 46 2.99 10.84 2.52
C ALA A 46 2.08 10.61 3.73
N MET A 47 2.30 11.30 4.86
CA MET A 47 1.40 11.24 6.02
C MET A 47 -0.01 11.74 5.68
N ASN A 48 -0.14 12.82 4.92
CA ASN A 48 -1.43 13.34 4.48
C ASN A 48 -2.13 12.34 3.55
N PHE A 49 -1.39 11.72 2.64
CA PHE A 49 -1.94 10.64 1.80
C PHE A 49 -2.44 9.45 2.62
N ILE A 50 -1.69 9.01 3.63
CA ILE A 50 -2.12 7.93 4.51
C ILE A 50 -3.45 8.30 5.20
N LYS A 51 -3.53 9.49 5.80
CA LYS A 51 -4.72 9.98 6.51
C LYS A 51 -5.93 10.11 5.60
N ASP A 52 -5.76 10.77 4.46
CA ASP A 52 -6.88 11.23 3.65
C ASP A 52 -7.33 10.20 2.61
N LYS A 53 -6.43 9.30 2.21
CA LYS A 53 -6.67 8.33 1.13
C LYS A 53 -6.61 6.90 1.61
N ILE A 54 -5.61 6.51 2.40
CA ILE A 54 -5.39 5.09 2.74
C ILE A 54 -6.29 4.62 3.88
N ILE A 55 -6.26 5.30 5.02
CA ILE A 55 -7.06 4.94 6.20
C ILE A 55 -8.56 4.85 5.89
N PRO A 56 -9.17 5.81 5.18
CA PRO A 56 -10.59 5.71 4.81
C PRO A 56 -10.86 4.73 3.67
N HIS A 57 -9.84 4.17 3.01
CA HIS A 57 -10.03 3.27 1.88
C HIS A 57 -10.59 1.93 2.34
N PRO A 58 -11.70 1.45 1.75
CA PRO A 58 -12.35 0.22 2.20
C PRO A 58 -11.44 -1.01 2.08
N TRP A 59 -10.54 -1.01 1.08
CA TRP A 59 -9.68 -2.16 0.79
C TRP A 59 -8.29 -1.75 0.30
N PHE A 60 -7.58 -0.97 1.12
CA PHE A 60 -6.13 -0.79 0.98
C PHE A 60 -5.44 -1.62 2.07
N ARG A 61 -4.41 -2.40 1.72
CA ARG A 61 -3.63 -3.20 2.67
C ARG A 61 -2.15 -3.07 2.41
N ALA A 62 -1.37 -2.94 3.47
CA ALA A 62 0.06 -3.14 3.44
C ALA A 62 0.37 -4.63 3.23
N ILE A 63 1.31 -4.92 2.33
CA ILE A 63 1.94 -6.24 2.25
C ILE A 63 3.07 -6.21 3.27
N CYS A 64 2.94 -6.99 4.33
CA CYS A 64 3.89 -7.00 5.43
C CYS A 64 4.73 -8.29 5.40
N LEU A 65 6.04 -8.14 5.54
CA LEU A 65 6.98 -9.22 5.82
C LEU A 65 7.41 -9.11 7.29
N ASP A 66 7.15 -10.13 8.10
CA ASP A 66 7.43 -10.13 9.54
C ASP A 66 6.85 -8.89 10.26
N HIS A 67 5.59 -8.54 9.97
CA HIS A 67 4.89 -7.35 10.47
C HIS A 67 5.43 -5.99 10.00
N ARG A 68 6.37 -5.99 9.05
CA ARG A 68 6.93 -4.77 8.47
C ARG A 68 6.36 -4.52 7.06
N PRO A 69 5.74 -3.36 6.79
CA PRO A 69 5.27 -3.02 5.45
C PRO A 69 6.41 -2.97 4.43
N VAL A 70 6.27 -3.70 3.33
CA VAL A 70 7.23 -3.72 2.21
C VAL A 70 6.60 -3.39 0.85
N GLY A 71 5.29 -3.15 0.86
CA GLY A 71 4.50 -2.80 -0.31
C GLY A 71 3.04 -2.64 0.06
N ALA A 72 2.16 -2.54 -0.95
CA ALA A 72 0.73 -2.45 -0.73
C ALA A 72 -0.05 -3.14 -1.85
N ILE A 73 -1.29 -3.47 -1.55
CA ILE A 73 -2.32 -3.88 -2.50
C ILE A 73 -3.57 -3.04 -2.25
N LEU A 74 -4.24 -2.63 -3.33
CA LEU A 74 -5.49 -1.89 -3.25
C LEU A 74 -6.52 -2.41 -4.24
N MET A 75 -7.80 -2.31 -3.86
CA MET A 75 -8.94 -2.54 -4.76
C MET A 75 -9.78 -1.29 -4.90
N ILE A 76 -9.88 -0.76 -6.11
CA ILE A 76 -10.78 0.35 -6.44
C ILE A 76 -12.01 -0.23 -7.11
N ALA A 77 -13.16 -0.13 -6.44
CA ALA A 77 -14.43 -0.55 -7.01
C ALA A 77 -14.84 0.39 -8.15
N ASN A 78 -15.29 -0.18 -9.26
CA ASN A 78 -15.89 0.59 -10.35
C ASN A 78 -17.31 1.04 -9.99
N SER A 79 -17.88 1.92 -10.82
CA SER A 79 -19.22 2.46 -10.62
C SER A 79 -20.12 2.24 -11.84
N GLY A 80 -21.41 2.55 -11.70
CA GLY A 80 -22.39 2.42 -12.78
C GLY A 80 -22.59 0.97 -13.24
N ASN A 81 -22.52 0.74 -14.55
CA ASN A 81 -22.69 -0.58 -15.16
C ASN A 81 -21.56 -1.56 -14.78
N ASP A 82 -20.41 -1.05 -14.35
CA ASP A 82 -19.25 -1.85 -13.97
C ASP A 82 -19.13 -2.04 -12.44
N LYS A 83 -20.16 -1.73 -11.65
CA LYS A 83 -20.15 -1.84 -10.18
C LYS A 83 -19.77 -3.22 -9.60
N CYS A 84 -19.85 -4.27 -10.42
CA CYS A 84 -19.42 -5.63 -10.05
C CYS A 84 -17.94 -5.91 -10.41
N ARG A 85 -17.20 -4.91 -10.87
CA ARG A 85 -15.79 -4.98 -11.25
C ARG A 85 -14.97 -4.09 -10.32
N ALA A 86 -13.70 -4.43 -10.18
CA ALA A 86 -12.73 -3.61 -9.46
C ALA A 86 -11.38 -3.66 -10.19
N GLU A 87 -10.61 -2.59 -10.02
CA GLU A 87 -9.21 -2.55 -10.40
C GLU A 87 -8.36 -2.99 -9.21
N VAL A 88 -7.38 -3.86 -9.46
CA VAL A 88 -6.39 -4.30 -8.48
C VAL A 88 -5.06 -3.66 -8.84
N GLY A 89 -4.42 -3.03 -7.87
CA GLY A 89 -3.10 -2.41 -7.99
C GLY A 89 -2.19 -2.75 -6.83
#